data_AF-A0A416D884-F1
#
_entry.id   AF-A0A416D884-F1
#
_cell.length_a   1.000
_cell.length_b   1.000
_cell.length_c   1.000
_cell.angle_alpha   90.00
_cell.angle_beta   90.00
_cell.angle_gamma   90.00
#
_symmetry.space_group_name_H-M   'P 1'
#
loop_
_entity.id
_entity.type
_entity.pdbx_description
1 polymer ?
#
loop_
_entity_poly.entity_id
_entity_poly.type
_entity_poly.pdbx_seq_one_letter_code
_entity_poly.pdbx_strand_id
1 'polypeptide(L)'
;MPIYLTEQYSKAVEKLYTHTSFLRPHCKAHVDMIGKKTCKVYQILTSELNDYKREGKDRYGVPNDVQDIVNEYTITQDKAFTAIVDKGDGSQQAISNKAGQYLRQQISEKCVPTGDKYGFSRIARFGHIQGVSAAPTKSDIISTVYDAAAYMDDHYVPDDGRILFVRLSDYKKIILSDEWVKLDNLAGKQLPTGVVGQVAGFTVVKVPDRLFPTDVYMLAIHEQALAFPYTIDDTKIHTDPPGVSGSLVEGRQIYDLFVLSSRADSVVVVAKAASQQACTVAIASHSATVTAADADEIWYTLDGSDPRFSANRMLVASGGTVATKAGETIKVVAFGKGGKLTSDVAEATDK
;
A
#
# COMPACT_ATOMS: atom_id res chain seq x y z
N MET A 1 -19.08 -11.05 30.82
CA MET A 1 -17.65 -10.89 31.11
C MET A 1 -17.47 -10.86 32.62
N PRO A 2 -16.50 -11.58 33.21
CA PRO A 2 -16.24 -11.46 34.64
C PRO A 2 -15.60 -10.09 34.92
N ILE A 3 -16.21 -9.33 35.83
CA ILE A 3 -15.62 -8.11 36.40
C ILE A 3 -14.78 -8.57 37.59
N TYR A 4 -13.47 -8.52 37.45
CA TYR A 4 -12.56 -8.79 38.56
C TYR A 4 -12.48 -7.51 39.41
N LEU A 5 -13.13 -7.50 40.58
CA LEU A 5 -12.90 -6.47 41.59
C LEU A 5 -11.49 -6.65 42.16
N THR A 6 -10.55 -5.85 41.69
CA THR A 6 -9.16 -5.88 42.15
C THR A 6 -9.03 -5.28 43.56
N GLU A 7 -8.65 -6.12 44.52
CA GLU A 7 -8.07 -5.70 45.80
C GLU A 7 -6.87 -4.77 45.56
N GLN A 8 -7.03 -3.49 45.92
CA GLN A 8 -6.04 -2.49 46.33
C GLN A 8 -4.60 -2.40 45.74
N TYR A 9 -4.25 -3.09 44.64
CA TYR A 9 -2.90 -3.08 44.09
C TYR A 9 -2.88 -2.99 42.55
N SER A 10 -2.96 -1.78 42.02
CA SER A 10 -1.85 -1.13 41.27
C SER A 10 -2.35 0.23 40.76
N LYS A 11 -1.55 1.29 40.93
CA LYS A 11 -1.88 2.62 40.40
C LYS A 11 -1.67 2.73 38.87
N ALA A 12 -1.28 1.63 38.23
CA ALA A 12 -0.91 1.59 36.83
C ALA A 12 -1.64 0.44 36.14
N VAL A 13 -2.56 0.78 35.23
CA VAL A 13 -3.05 -0.18 34.25
C VAL A 13 -1.84 -0.69 33.47
N GLU A 14 -1.63 -2.01 33.46
CA GLU A 14 -0.58 -2.62 32.66
C GLU A 14 -0.91 -2.38 31.18
N LYS A 15 -0.02 -1.66 30.50
CA LYS A 15 -0.17 -1.34 29.08
C LYS A 15 0.42 -2.48 28.27
N LEU A 16 -0.31 -2.99 27.29
CA LEU A 16 0.29 -3.89 26.32
C LEU A 16 1.39 -3.15 25.55
N TYR A 17 2.39 -3.90 25.08
CA TYR A 17 3.39 -3.35 24.16
C TYR A 17 2.68 -2.83 22.91
N THR A 18 2.86 -1.54 22.66
CA THR A 18 2.34 -0.85 21.48
C THR A 18 3.50 -0.35 20.64
N HIS A 19 3.24 -0.16 19.35
CA HIS A 19 4.22 0.40 18.42
C HIS A 19 3.58 1.57 17.68
N THR A 20 4.41 2.51 17.26
CA THR A 20 4.00 3.54 16.29
C THR A 20 3.72 2.88 14.94
N SER A 21 3.05 3.58 14.03
CA SER A 21 2.81 3.03 12.68
C SER A 21 4.14 2.67 12.01
N PHE A 22 4.23 1.47 11.44
CA PHE A 22 5.40 1.05 10.65
C PHE A 22 5.43 1.73 9.28
N LEU A 23 4.28 2.16 8.76
CA LEU A 23 4.12 2.63 7.39
C LEU A 23 4.17 4.15 7.29
N ARG A 24 3.58 4.86 8.27
CA ARG A 24 3.43 6.32 8.25
C ARG A 24 4.75 7.11 8.15
N PRO A 25 5.85 6.74 8.84
CA PRO A 25 7.13 7.45 8.70
C PRO A 25 7.73 7.37 7.29
N HIS A 26 7.31 6.37 6.51
CA HIS A 26 7.85 6.00 5.22
C HIS A 26 6.96 6.41 4.04
N CYS A 27 5.87 7.15 4.30
CA CYS A 27 5.00 7.73 3.27
C CYS A 27 5.18 9.25 3.27
N LYS A 28 5.99 9.75 2.34
CA LYS A 28 6.38 11.17 2.25
C LYS A 28 5.89 11.86 0.99
N ALA A 29 5.04 11.22 0.19
CA ALA A 29 4.49 11.88 -0.99
C ALA A 29 3.62 13.08 -0.59
N HIS A 30 3.90 14.23 -1.19
CA HIS A 30 3.09 15.44 -1.01
C HIS A 30 1.86 15.37 -1.90
N VAL A 31 0.68 15.47 -1.29
CA VAL A 31 -0.62 15.27 -1.93
C VAL A 31 -1.56 16.33 -1.39
N ASP A 32 -1.95 17.28 -2.25
CA ASP A 32 -2.81 18.39 -1.86
C ASP A 32 -4.27 17.97 -1.85
N MET A 33 -4.87 17.94 -0.66
CA MET A 33 -6.25 17.56 -0.50
C MET A 33 -7.20 18.70 -0.92
N ILE A 34 -8.08 18.39 -1.87
CA ILE A 34 -9.21 19.23 -2.24
C ILE A 34 -10.36 18.87 -1.29
N GLY A 35 -10.62 19.74 -0.31
CA GLY A 35 -11.59 19.47 0.75
C GLY A 35 -11.11 18.39 1.73
N LYS A 36 -12.04 17.68 2.39
CA LYS A 36 -11.71 16.71 3.45
C LYS A 36 -11.43 15.28 2.96
N LYS A 37 -11.75 14.95 1.70
CA LYS A 37 -11.80 13.54 1.25
C LYS A 37 -11.10 13.23 -0.07
N THR A 38 -10.83 14.21 -0.91
CA THR A 38 -10.35 13.97 -2.28
C THR A 38 -9.03 14.67 -2.54
N CYS A 39 -8.15 14.09 -3.34
CA CYS A 39 -6.97 14.75 -3.90
C CYS A 39 -6.92 14.50 -5.41
N LYS A 40 -6.48 15.51 -6.17
CA LYS A 40 -6.16 15.37 -7.59
C LYS A 40 -4.67 15.60 -7.79
N VAL A 41 -4.04 14.69 -8.53
CA VAL A 41 -2.63 14.79 -8.93
C VAL A 41 -2.60 14.89 -10.45
N TYR A 42 -1.97 15.96 -10.94
CA TYR A 42 -1.79 16.24 -12.36
C TYR A 42 -0.43 15.70 -12.80
N GLN A 43 -0.41 14.98 -13.93
CA GLN A 43 0.81 14.51 -14.56
C GLN A 43 0.85 15.03 -16.00
N ILE A 44 1.95 15.70 -16.33
CA ILE A 44 2.22 16.16 -17.69
C ILE A 44 2.79 14.98 -18.48
N LEU A 45 2.24 14.72 -19.67
CA LEU A 45 2.79 13.75 -20.61
C LEU A 45 3.93 14.37 -21.41
N THR A 46 5.06 13.67 -21.50
CA THR A 46 6.18 14.08 -22.34
C THR A 46 6.05 13.47 -23.74
N SER A 47 6.38 14.25 -24.76
CA SER A 47 6.42 13.76 -26.14
C SER A 47 7.66 12.90 -26.41
N GLU A 48 7.53 11.95 -27.33
CA GLU A 48 8.67 11.15 -27.80
C GLU A 48 9.70 12.01 -28.56
N LEU A 49 10.97 11.58 -28.51
CA LEU A 49 12.07 12.21 -29.24
C LEU A 49 12.02 11.80 -30.72
N ASN A 50 12.20 12.78 -31.61
CA ASN A 50 12.30 12.57 -33.05
C ASN A 50 13.61 13.14 -33.60
N ASP A 51 14.00 12.65 -34.77
CA ASP A 51 15.20 13.13 -35.44
C ASP A 51 15.03 14.58 -35.91
N TYR A 52 16.00 15.44 -35.53
CA TYR A 52 16.02 16.83 -35.94
C TYR A 52 16.27 16.98 -37.44
N LYS A 53 15.36 17.67 -38.14
CA LYS A 53 15.51 17.99 -39.56
C LYS A 53 16.29 19.30 -39.72
N ARG A 54 17.45 19.23 -40.36
CA ARG A 54 18.33 20.41 -40.58
C ARG A 54 17.81 21.40 -41.61
N GLU A 55 16.87 20.99 -42.45
CA GLU A 55 16.26 21.80 -43.51
C GLU A 55 14.74 21.67 -43.50
N GLY A 56 14.03 22.65 -44.09
CA GLY A 56 12.57 22.72 -44.10
C GLY A 56 11.94 23.41 -42.87
N LYS A 57 10.61 23.34 -42.79
CA LYS A 57 9.78 23.74 -41.63
C LYS A 57 9.55 22.52 -40.73
N ASP A 58 9.19 22.75 -39.46
CA ASP A 58 8.96 21.71 -38.44
C ASP A 58 10.21 20.86 -38.14
N ARG A 59 11.33 21.57 -37.90
CA ARG A 59 12.66 20.97 -37.67
C ARG A 59 12.75 20.07 -36.44
N TYR A 60 11.91 20.34 -35.44
CA TYR A 60 11.78 19.57 -34.20
C TYR A 60 10.57 18.61 -34.24
N GLY A 61 9.97 18.40 -35.41
CA GLY A 61 8.73 17.64 -35.60
C GLY A 61 7.47 18.47 -35.64
N VAL A 62 6.34 17.76 -35.79
CA VAL A 62 4.99 18.34 -35.74
C VAL A 62 4.66 18.68 -34.29
N PRO A 63 4.41 19.96 -33.95
CA PRO A 63 3.99 20.33 -32.61
C PRO A 63 2.65 19.69 -32.26
N ASN A 64 2.60 18.98 -31.14
CA ASN A 64 1.36 18.51 -30.53
C ASN A 64 1.12 19.28 -29.22
N ASP A 65 -0.14 19.46 -28.85
CA ASP A 65 -0.50 20.08 -27.58
C ASP A 65 -0.02 19.20 -26.40
N VAL A 66 0.49 19.85 -25.36
CA VAL A 66 0.87 19.17 -24.12
C VAL A 66 -0.40 18.62 -23.47
N GLN A 67 -0.45 17.30 -23.27
CA GLN A 67 -1.57 16.62 -22.65
C GLN A 67 -1.30 16.36 -21.17
N ASP A 68 -2.33 16.54 -20.35
CA ASP A 68 -2.28 16.27 -18.90
C ASP A 68 -3.19 15.09 -18.56
N ILE A 69 -2.67 14.18 -17.72
CA ILE A 69 -3.46 13.13 -17.08
C ILE A 69 -3.85 13.60 -15.67
N VAL A 70 -5.13 13.47 -15.33
CA VAL A 70 -5.65 13.76 -13.99
C VAL A 70 -5.97 12.46 -13.27
N ASN A 71 -5.29 12.23 -12.14
CA ASN A 71 -5.58 11.10 -11.25
C ASN A 71 -6.30 11.60 -10.00
N GLU A 72 -7.44 10.98 -9.68
CA GLU A 72 -8.26 11.34 -8.51
C GLU A 72 -8.18 10.24 -7.43
N TYR A 73 -7.83 10.66 -6.22
CA TYR A 73 -7.71 9.79 -5.04
C TYR A 73 -8.72 10.22 -3.99
N THR A 74 -9.54 9.28 -3.52
CA THR A 74 -10.61 9.54 -2.55
C THR A 74 -10.42 8.68 -1.30
N ILE A 75 -10.58 9.29 -0.12
CA ILE A 75 -10.55 8.57 1.15
C ILE A 75 -11.82 7.73 1.30
N THR A 76 -11.61 6.42 1.50
CA THR A 76 -12.68 5.42 1.63
C THR A 76 -12.86 4.91 3.05
N GLN A 77 -11.82 4.88 3.90
CA GLN A 77 -11.96 4.33 5.25
C GLN A 77 -12.45 5.37 6.24
N ASP A 78 -13.55 5.01 6.89
CA ASP A 78 -14.18 5.75 7.97
C ASP A 78 -14.55 4.72 9.05
N LYS A 79 -13.82 4.72 10.17
CA LYS A 79 -13.96 3.74 11.25
C LYS A 79 -14.21 4.45 12.57
N ALA A 80 -15.08 3.88 13.39
CA ALA A 80 -15.42 4.41 14.71
C ALA A 80 -15.33 3.33 15.78
N PHE A 81 -15.17 3.77 17.03
CA PHE A 81 -15.27 2.92 18.23
C PHE A 81 -16.01 3.66 19.34
N THR A 82 -16.61 2.89 20.24
CA THR A 82 -17.35 3.38 21.40
C THR A 82 -17.07 2.49 22.60
N ALA A 83 -16.96 3.07 23.79
CA ALA A 83 -16.75 2.37 25.04
C ALA A 83 -17.41 3.10 26.21
N ILE A 84 -17.85 2.33 27.21
CA ILE A 84 -18.49 2.84 28.41
C ILE A 84 -17.59 2.53 29.62
N VAL A 85 -17.42 3.51 30.50
CA VAL A 85 -16.77 3.38 31.81
C VAL A 85 -17.82 3.66 32.88
N ASP A 86 -18.24 2.64 33.63
CA ASP A 86 -19.26 2.78 34.67
C ASP A 86 -18.77 3.65 35.86
N LYS A 87 -19.68 4.41 36.45
CA LYS A 87 -19.47 5.28 37.61
C LYS A 87 -19.17 4.49 38.90
N GLY A 88 -19.72 3.28 39.03
CA GLY A 88 -19.39 2.36 40.14
C GLY A 88 -17.92 1.95 40.11
N ASP A 89 -17.41 1.60 38.93
CA ASP A 89 -16.00 1.26 38.71
C ASP A 89 -15.07 2.48 38.79
N GLY A 90 -15.56 3.65 38.36
CA GLY A 90 -14.80 4.90 38.40
C GLY A 90 -14.62 5.49 39.81
N SER A 91 -15.51 5.17 40.75
CA SER A 91 -15.43 5.64 42.15
C SER A 91 -14.68 4.68 43.07
N GLN A 92 -14.67 3.37 42.78
CA GLN A 92 -13.97 2.35 43.57
C GLN A 92 -12.49 2.14 43.16
N GLN A 93 -12.04 2.67 42.02
CA GLN A 93 -10.67 2.51 41.55
C GLN A 93 -9.91 3.85 41.60
N ALA A 94 -8.71 3.84 42.19
CA ALA A 94 -7.83 5.00 42.39
C ALA A 94 -7.24 5.61 41.09
N ILE A 95 -7.82 5.31 39.92
CA ILE A 95 -7.29 5.70 38.61
C ILE A 95 -8.05 6.93 38.12
N SER A 96 -7.51 8.10 38.42
CA SER A 96 -7.92 9.34 37.76
C SER A 96 -7.71 9.19 36.24
N ASN A 97 -8.72 9.58 35.45
CA ASN A 97 -8.68 9.62 33.97
C ASN A 97 -8.64 8.25 33.23
N LYS A 98 -9.36 7.23 33.72
CA LYS A 98 -9.52 5.93 33.03
C LYS A 98 -10.02 6.05 31.58
N ALA A 99 -10.93 6.99 31.30
CA ALA A 99 -11.44 7.26 29.95
C ALA A 99 -10.36 7.74 28.97
N GLY A 100 -9.50 8.69 29.37
CA GLY A 100 -8.41 9.17 28.53
C GLY A 100 -7.28 8.15 28.35
N GLN A 101 -7.02 7.31 29.37
CA GLN A 101 -6.07 6.20 29.25
C GLN A 101 -6.59 5.12 28.30
N TYR A 102 -7.87 4.75 28.41
CA TYR A 102 -8.53 3.83 27.48
C TYR A 102 -8.48 4.34 26.04
N LEU A 103 -8.77 5.64 25.82
CA LEU A 103 -8.72 6.24 24.48
C LEU A 103 -7.33 6.07 23.84
N ARG A 104 -6.26 6.40 24.57
CA ARG A 104 -4.89 6.25 24.07
C ARG A 104 -4.54 4.79 23.79
N GLN A 105 -4.95 3.89 24.68
CA GLN A 105 -4.70 2.47 24.53
C GLN A 105 -5.41 1.89 23.32
N GLN A 106 -6.69 2.23 23.13
CA GLN A 106 -7.48 1.82 21.96
C GLN A 106 -6.86 2.32 20.65
N ILE A 107 -6.39 3.57 20.62
CA ILE A 107 -5.71 4.14 19.45
C ILE A 107 -4.44 3.32 19.13
N SER A 108 -3.59 3.09 20.13
CA SER A 108 -2.31 2.41 19.90
C SER A 108 -2.45 0.91 19.63
N GLU A 109 -3.43 0.22 20.22
CA GLU A 109 -3.58 -1.24 20.10
C GLU A 109 -4.46 -1.69 18.94
N LYS A 110 -5.48 -0.90 18.59
CA LYS A 110 -6.49 -1.31 17.59
C LYS A 110 -6.45 -0.41 16.37
N CYS A 111 -6.43 0.91 16.56
CA CYS A 111 -6.51 1.84 15.44
C CYS A 111 -5.25 1.81 14.56
N VAL A 112 -4.07 2.00 15.15
CA VAL A 112 -2.80 2.02 14.41
C VAL A 112 -2.57 0.72 13.62
N PRO A 113 -2.69 -0.49 14.23
CA PRO A 113 -2.50 -1.72 13.47
C PRO A 113 -3.55 -1.96 12.39
N THR A 114 -4.78 -1.47 12.56
CA THR A 114 -5.83 -1.57 11.53
C THR A 114 -5.49 -0.68 10.34
N GLY A 115 -5.04 0.55 10.60
CA GLY A 115 -4.56 1.47 9.58
C GLY A 115 -3.37 0.91 8.80
N ASP A 116 -2.36 0.38 9.49
CA ASP A 116 -1.18 -0.22 8.85
C ASP A 116 -1.55 -1.46 8.01
N LYS A 117 -2.39 -2.36 8.55
CA LYS A 117 -2.85 -3.55 7.82
C LYS A 117 -3.59 -3.16 6.53
N TYR A 118 -4.44 -2.14 6.62
CA TYR A 118 -5.11 -1.59 5.45
C TYR A 118 -4.10 -0.98 4.47
N GLY A 119 -3.15 -0.19 4.95
CA GLY A 119 -2.09 0.41 4.14
C GLY A 119 -1.29 -0.63 3.35
N PHE A 120 -0.79 -1.67 4.01
CA PHE A 120 -0.07 -2.76 3.33
C PHE A 120 -0.94 -3.49 2.30
N SER A 121 -2.24 -3.67 2.58
CA SER A 121 -3.16 -4.25 1.58
C SER A 121 -3.38 -3.36 0.37
N ARG A 122 -3.36 -2.03 0.54
CA ARG A 122 -3.44 -1.07 -0.56
C ARG A 122 -2.16 -1.05 -1.37
N ILE A 123 -0.99 -1.04 -0.73
CA ILE A 123 0.31 -1.16 -1.43
C ILE A 123 0.31 -2.44 -2.28
N ALA A 124 -0.05 -3.58 -1.70
CA ALA A 124 -0.10 -4.86 -2.42
C ALA A 124 -1.11 -4.88 -3.58
N ARG A 125 -2.19 -4.10 -3.48
CA ARG A 125 -3.23 -4.00 -4.52
C ARG A 125 -2.82 -3.11 -5.70
N PHE A 126 -1.99 -2.09 -5.49
CA PHE A 126 -1.65 -1.11 -6.53
C PHE A 126 -0.20 -1.15 -7.00
N GLY A 127 0.69 -1.87 -6.29
CA GLY A 127 2.07 -2.09 -6.71
C GLY A 127 2.23 -3.08 -7.86
N HIS A 128 3.42 -3.08 -8.45
CA HIS A 128 3.87 -4.11 -9.40
C HIS A 128 4.09 -5.43 -8.65
N ILE A 129 3.57 -6.55 -9.17
CA ILE A 129 3.65 -7.85 -8.50
C ILE A 129 4.78 -8.66 -9.11
N GLN A 130 5.82 -8.86 -8.32
CA GLN A 130 6.87 -9.81 -8.62
C GLN A 130 6.45 -11.20 -8.11
N GLY A 131 5.82 -11.96 -9.01
CA GLY A 131 5.31 -13.29 -8.73
C GLY A 131 6.43 -14.32 -8.53
N VAL A 132 6.57 -14.84 -7.32
CA VAL A 132 7.44 -15.99 -7.01
C VAL A 132 6.61 -17.28 -6.91
N SER A 133 7.17 -18.39 -7.35
CA SER A 133 6.48 -19.70 -7.38
C SER A 133 6.21 -20.26 -5.97
N ALA A 134 7.08 -19.94 -5.02
CA ALA A 134 7.00 -20.36 -3.62
C ALA A 134 7.50 -19.25 -2.69
N ALA A 135 7.24 -19.42 -1.39
CA ALA A 135 7.76 -18.50 -0.38
C ALA A 135 9.30 -18.49 -0.40
N PRO A 136 9.95 -17.31 -0.41
CA PRO A 136 11.40 -17.20 -0.45
C PRO A 136 12.07 -17.98 0.68
N THR A 137 13.15 -18.68 0.31
CA THR A 137 13.97 -19.46 1.25
C THR A 137 15.23 -18.68 1.61
N LYS A 138 16.07 -19.24 2.49
CA LYS A 138 17.36 -18.62 2.86
C LYS A 138 18.34 -18.50 1.68
N SER A 139 18.20 -19.32 0.62
CA SER A 139 19.10 -19.26 -0.54
C SER A 139 18.69 -18.19 -1.54
N ASP A 140 17.39 -17.88 -1.62
CA ASP A 140 16.83 -17.09 -2.73
C ASP A 140 16.28 -15.73 -2.28
N ILE A 141 16.12 -15.51 -0.96
CA ILE A 141 15.52 -14.27 -0.46
C ILE A 141 16.33 -13.03 -0.89
N ILE A 142 17.65 -13.11 -0.90
CA ILE A 142 18.48 -11.98 -1.30
C ILE A 142 18.40 -11.74 -2.81
N SER A 143 18.44 -12.80 -3.63
CA SER A 143 18.28 -12.67 -5.09
C SER A 143 16.92 -12.05 -5.43
N THR A 144 15.84 -12.45 -4.75
CA THR A 144 14.52 -11.83 -4.97
C THR A 144 14.47 -10.35 -4.60
N VAL A 145 15.27 -9.89 -3.63
CA VAL A 145 15.40 -8.46 -3.30
C VAL A 145 16.21 -7.72 -4.37
N TYR A 146 17.25 -8.34 -4.93
CA TYR A 146 17.99 -7.78 -6.06
C TYR A 146 17.14 -7.69 -7.32
N ASP A 147 16.29 -8.67 -7.60
CA ASP A 147 15.34 -8.62 -8.71
C ASP A 147 14.35 -7.44 -8.54
N ALA A 148 13.91 -7.17 -7.30
CA ALA A 148 13.08 -6.02 -7.00
C ALA A 148 13.83 -4.68 -7.17
N ALA A 149 15.10 -4.62 -6.78
CA ALA A 149 15.97 -3.46 -7.06
C ALA A 149 16.14 -3.25 -8.56
N ALA A 150 16.43 -4.31 -9.32
CA ALA A 150 16.62 -4.24 -10.76
C ALA A 150 15.38 -3.70 -11.48
N TYR A 151 14.18 -4.14 -11.09
CA TYR A 151 12.93 -3.56 -11.61
C TYR A 151 12.85 -2.05 -11.35
N MET A 152 13.19 -1.60 -10.14
CA MET A 152 13.18 -0.18 -9.79
C MET A 152 14.25 0.61 -10.55
N ASP A 153 15.43 0.02 -10.76
CA ASP A 153 16.54 0.63 -11.52
C ASP A 153 16.18 0.79 -13.00
N ASP A 154 15.56 -0.22 -13.61
CA ASP A 154 15.09 -0.19 -15.01
C ASP A 154 14.03 0.90 -15.24
N HIS A 155 13.31 1.29 -14.19
CA HIS A 155 12.31 2.36 -14.21
C HIS A 155 12.85 3.71 -13.68
N TYR A 156 14.18 3.85 -13.55
CA TYR A 156 14.86 5.06 -13.09
C TYR A 156 14.40 5.58 -11.72
N VAL A 157 13.95 4.68 -10.84
CA VAL A 157 13.59 5.05 -9.46
C VAL A 157 14.88 5.40 -8.71
N PRO A 158 14.96 6.51 -7.96
CA PRO A 158 16.15 6.83 -7.17
C PRO A 158 16.49 5.75 -6.13
N ASP A 159 17.77 5.57 -5.86
CA ASP A 159 18.26 4.68 -4.79
C ASP A 159 17.98 5.22 -3.38
N ASP A 160 18.04 6.53 -3.22
CA ASP A 160 17.77 7.18 -1.94
C ASP A 160 16.28 7.06 -1.57
N GLY A 161 15.98 6.82 -0.29
CA GLY A 161 14.60 6.67 0.17
C GLY A 161 13.92 5.34 -0.21
N ARG A 162 14.66 4.36 -0.73
CA ARG A 162 14.20 2.98 -0.94
C ARG A 162 14.06 2.24 0.40
N ILE A 163 12.91 1.61 0.62
CA ILE A 163 12.56 0.91 1.85
C ILE A 163 12.01 -0.48 1.52
N LEU A 164 12.48 -1.48 2.24
CA LEU A 164 12.02 -2.85 2.14
C LEU A 164 11.29 -3.24 3.42
N PHE A 165 9.98 -3.42 3.34
CA PHE A 165 9.21 -4.05 4.41
C PHE A 165 9.29 -5.57 4.27
N VAL A 166 9.75 -6.21 5.33
CA VAL A 166 9.91 -7.67 5.39
C VAL A 166 9.12 -8.20 6.57
N ARG A 167 8.42 -9.31 6.36
CA ARG A 167 7.78 -10.05 7.46
C ARG A 167 8.81 -10.54 8.46
N LEU A 168 8.45 -10.65 9.73
CA LEU A 168 9.36 -11.11 10.77
C LEU A 168 9.87 -12.52 10.51
N SER A 169 9.02 -13.40 9.96
CA SER A 169 9.41 -14.77 9.55
C SER A 169 10.45 -14.79 8.42
N ASP A 170 10.37 -13.85 7.48
CA ASP A 170 11.30 -13.74 6.36
C ASP A 170 12.57 -12.97 6.72
N TYR A 171 12.49 -12.03 7.66
CA TYR A 171 13.66 -11.29 8.17
C TYR A 171 14.73 -12.22 8.76
N LYS A 172 14.32 -13.28 9.45
CA LYS A 172 15.23 -14.33 9.94
C LYS A 172 15.98 -15.00 8.78
N LYS A 173 15.34 -15.19 7.63
CA LYS A 173 15.94 -15.84 6.45
C LYS A 173 16.97 -14.93 5.79
N ILE A 174 16.78 -13.61 5.82
CA ILE A 174 17.78 -12.63 5.35
C ILE A 174 19.07 -12.76 6.17
N ILE A 175 18.96 -12.76 7.50
CA ILE A 175 20.13 -12.87 8.39
C ILE A 175 20.87 -14.20 8.21
N LEU A 176 20.12 -15.29 8.03
CA LEU A 176 20.68 -16.65 7.88
C LEU A 176 20.96 -17.04 6.41
N SER A 177 20.91 -16.08 5.50
CA SER A 177 21.10 -16.37 4.08
C SER A 177 22.53 -16.80 3.80
N ASP A 178 22.70 -17.71 2.85
CA ASP A 178 24.00 -18.32 2.58
C ASP A 178 25.02 -17.28 2.07
N GLU A 179 24.57 -16.21 1.43
CA GLU A 179 25.41 -15.10 0.97
C GLU A 179 26.00 -14.30 2.15
N TRP A 180 25.18 -14.00 3.15
CA TRP A 180 25.62 -13.31 4.38
C TRP A 180 26.53 -14.20 5.24
N VAL A 181 26.19 -15.48 5.36
CA VAL A 181 27.00 -16.45 6.13
C VAL A 181 28.35 -16.75 5.47
N LYS A 182 28.41 -16.79 4.13
CA LYS A 182 29.67 -16.98 3.39
C LYS A 182 30.57 -15.74 3.46
N LEU A 183 29.99 -14.53 3.53
CA LEU A 183 30.74 -13.30 3.72
C LEU A 183 31.42 -13.26 5.09
N ASP A 184 30.76 -13.75 6.15
CA ASP A 184 31.29 -13.83 7.51
C ASP A 184 32.51 -14.77 7.61
N ASN A 185 32.54 -15.86 6.83
CA ASN A 185 33.73 -16.72 6.74
C ASN A 185 34.95 -16.03 6.10
N LEU A 186 34.74 -14.96 5.33
CA LEU A 186 35.81 -14.11 4.77
C LEU A 186 36.17 -12.94 5.70
N ALA A 187 35.17 -12.40 6.42
CA ALA A 187 35.28 -11.26 7.31
C ALA A 187 35.37 -11.73 8.78
N GLY A 188 36.50 -12.34 9.14
CA GLY A 188 36.75 -12.81 10.50
C GLY A 188 36.44 -11.77 11.58
N LYS A 189 35.42 -12.06 12.39
CA LYS A 189 34.88 -11.25 13.49
C LYS A 189 34.13 -9.99 13.03
N GLN A 190 32.84 -10.12 12.82
CA GLN A 190 31.80 -9.38 13.57
C GLN A 190 30.43 -9.77 13.01
N LEU A 191 29.63 -10.47 13.82
CA LEU A 191 28.18 -10.53 13.66
C LEU A 191 27.59 -9.64 14.76
N PRO A 192 27.63 -8.30 14.65
CA PRO A 192 27.12 -7.47 15.72
C PRO A 192 25.62 -7.28 15.48
N THR A 193 24.83 -7.70 16.46
CA THR A 193 23.46 -7.27 16.76
C THR A 193 22.26 -7.92 16.05
N GLY A 194 22.44 -8.76 15.02
CA GLY A 194 21.28 -9.41 14.36
C GLY A 194 20.29 -8.39 13.76
N VAL A 195 20.81 -7.22 13.37
CA VAL A 195 20.08 -6.14 12.72
C VAL A 195 20.65 -5.95 11.32
N VAL A 196 19.79 -6.10 10.32
CA VAL A 196 20.04 -5.75 8.92
C VAL A 196 19.67 -4.29 8.72
N GLY A 197 20.66 -3.45 8.41
CA GLY A 197 20.45 -2.02 8.14
C GLY A 197 19.97 -1.76 6.71
N GLN A 198 20.72 -2.24 5.72
CA GLN A 198 20.40 -2.10 4.30
C GLN A 198 20.70 -3.38 3.52
N VAL A 199 19.89 -3.66 2.48
CA VAL A 199 20.08 -4.76 1.52
C VAL A 199 19.75 -4.22 0.14
N ALA A 200 20.65 -4.38 -0.84
CA ALA A 200 20.47 -3.91 -2.22
C ALA A 200 19.98 -2.44 -2.33
N GLY A 201 20.53 -1.54 -1.50
CA GLY A 201 20.11 -0.12 -1.45
C GLY A 201 18.83 0.17 -0.66
N PHE A 202 18.07 -0.86 -0.27
CA PHE A 202 16.86 -0.68 0.55
C PHE A 202 17.18 -0.60 2.05
N THR A 203 16.54 0.33 2.75
CA THR A 203 16.46 0.33 4.21
C THR A 203 15.47 -0.72 4.69
N VAL A 204 15.90 -1.70 5.47
CA VAL A 204 15.07 -2.84 5.86
C VAL A 204 14.26 -2.55 7.12
N VAL A 205 12.93 -2.68 7.02
CA VAL A 205 12.00 -2.52 8.14
C VAL A 205 11.28 -3.84 8.40
N LYS A 206 11.50 -4.43 9.59
CA LYS A 206 10.81 -5.65 10.00
C LYS A 206 9.40 -5.32 10.50
N VAL A 207 8.42 -6.07 10.01
CA VAL A 207 7.00 -5.88 10.32
C VAL A 207 6.40 -7.19 10.81
N PRO A 208 5.52 -7.19 11.83
CA PRO A 208 4.80 -8.38 12.24
C PRO A 208 3.98 -9.00 11.10
N ASP A 209 4.10 -10.32 10.91
CA ASP A 209 3.46 -11.07 9.82
C ASP A 209 1.95 -10.84 9.71
N ARG A 210 1.26 -10.60 10.83
CA ARG A 210 -0.19 -10.33 10.90
C ARG A 210 -0.64 -9.05 10.17
N LEU A 211 0.28 -8.14 9.90
CA LEU A 211 -0.01 -6.88 9.19
C LEU A 211 0.10 -7.04 7.68
N PHE A 212 0.80 -8.08 7.21
CA PHE A 212 0.93 -8.34 5.78
C PHE A 212 -0.35 -8.97 5.21
N PRO A 213 -0.69 -8.65 3.95
CA PRO A 213 -1.72 -9.37 3.21
C PRO A 213 -1.32 -10.84 3.01
N THR A 214 -2.32 -11.69 2.79
CA THR A 214 -2.11 -13.11 2.48
C THR A 214 -1.21 -13.27 1.26
N ASP A 215 -0.30 -14.24 1.30
CA ASP A 215 0.65 -14.58 0.22
C ASP A 215 1.62 -13.47 -0.23
N VAL A 216 1.68 -12.34 0.49
CA VAL A 216 2.71 -11.30 0.30
C VAL A 216 3.88 -11.57 1.24
N TYR A 217 5.08 -11.52 0.69
CA TYR A 217 6.33 -11.87 1.38
C TYR A 217 7.15 -10.63 1.73
N MET A 218 7.33 -9.73 0.76
CA MET A 218 8.09 -8.49 0.92
C MET A 218 7.44 -7.37 0.11
N LEU A 219 7.64 -6.13 0.56
CA LEU A 219 7.20 -4.93 -0.14
C LEU A 219 8.39 -3.98 -0.25
N ALA A 220 8.87 -3.74 -1.47
CA ALA A 220 9.87 -2.73 -1.76
C ALA A 220 9.15 -1.47 -2.22
N ILE A 221 9.43 -0.34 -1.58
CA ILE A 221 8.81 0.94 -1.90
C ILE A 221 9.85 2.06 -1.94
N HIS A 222 9.53 3.13 -2.66
CA HIS A 222 10.18 4.43 -2.48
C HIS A 222 9.27 5.37 -1.66
N GLU A 223 9.85 6.11 -0.71
CA GLU A 223 9.07 6.92 0.24
C GLU A 223 8.18 7.99 -0.39
N GLN A 224 8.56 8.50 -1.58
CA GLN A 224 7.78 9.51 -2.28
C GLN A 224 6.68 8.95 -3.21
N ALA A 225 6.51 7.62 -3.25
CA ALA A 225 5.47 6.96 -4.03
C ALA A 225 4.11 6.93 -3.32
N LEU A 226 4.17 6.97 -1.98
CA LEU A 226 3.03 6.71 -1.11
C LEU A 226 2.62 7.96 -0.32
N ALA A 227 1.32 8.24 -0.32
CA ALA A 227 0.71 9.18 0.59
C ALA A 227 -0.26 8.44 1.52
N PHE A 228 -0.14 8.71 2.83
CA PHE A 228 -0.98 8.11 3.85
C PHE A 228 -1.69 9.19 4.67
N PRO A 229 -2.71 9.88 4.09
CA PRO A 229 -3.53 10.80 4.85
C PRO A 229 -4.26 10.06 5.97
N TYR A 230 -3.94 10.42 7.20
CA TYR A 230 -4.52 9.83 8.40
C TYR A 230 -4.95 10.94 9.35
N THR A 231 -6.25 11.10 9.54
CA THR A 231 -6.84 12.10 10.43
C THR A 231 -7.74 11.45 11.46
N ILE A 232 -7.69 11.99 12.68
CA ILE A 232 -8.66 11.70 13.72
C ILE A 232 -9.75 12.76 13.56
N ASP A 233 -10.95 12.35 13.13
CA ASP A 233 -12.03 13.29 12.76
C ASP A 233 -12.79 13.78 14.00
N ASP A 234 -12.99 12.90 14.98
CA ASP A 234 -13.64 13.26 16.24
C ASP A 234 -13.22 12.33 17.38
N THR A 235 -13.04 12.89 18.57
CA THR A 235 -12.88 12.13 19.82
C THR A 235 -13.65 12.83 20.92
N LYS A 236 -14.67 12.17 21.46
CA LYS A 236 -15.55 12.71 22.48
C LYS A 236 -15.52 11.84 23.73
N ILE A 237 -15.55 12.50 24.88
CA ILE A 237 -15.77 11.87 26.17
C ILE A 237 -16.99 12.57 26.78
N HIS A 238 -18.12 11.86 26.80
CA HIS A 238 -19.34 12.32 27.44
C HIS A 238 -19.38 11.80 28.89
N THR A 239 -19.64 12.68 29.85
CA THR A 239 -19.83 12.30 31.26
C THR A 239 -21.31 12.25 31.56
N ASP A 240 -21.79 11.12 32.09
CA ASP A 240 -23.18 10.82 32.45
C ASP A 240 -24.20 11.11 31.31
N PRO A 241 -24.06 10.51 30.11
CA PRO A 241 -25.05 10.67 29.06
C PRO A 241 -26.36 9.92 29.39
N PRO A 242 -27.52 10.36 28.85
CA PRO A 242 -28.80 9.71 29.12
C PRO A 242 -28.77 8.20 28.85
N GLY A 243 -29.09 7.39 29.86
CA GLY A 243 -29.11 5.93 29.76
C GLY A 243 -27.79 5.21 30.11
N VAL A 244 -26.73 5.94 30.44
CA VAL A 244 -25.44 5.37 30.88
C VAL A 244 -24.98 6.03 32.17
N SER A 245 -24.70 5.23 33.20
CA SER A 245 -24.11 5.71 34.45
C SER A 245 -22.58 5.71 34.29
N GLY A 246 -21.93 6.87 34.13
CA GLY A 246 -20.49 6.98 33.93
C GLY A 246 -20.06 7.68 32.63
N SER A 247 -18.85 7.40 32.13
CA SER A 247 -18.29 8.08 30.94
C SER A 247 -18.44 7.25 29.66
N LEU A 248 -18.97 7.86 28.61
CA LEU A 248 -19.00 7.31 27.25
C LEU A 248 -17.84 7.91 26.43
N VAL A 249 -16.97 7.06 25.88
CA VAL A 249 -15.83 7.43 25.05
C VAL A 249 -16.11 7.02 23.61
N GLU A 250 -16.02 7.97 22.68
CA GLU A 250 -16.25 7.76 21.27
C GLU A 250 -15.08 8.31 20.45
N GLY A 251 -14.72 7.62 19.38
CA GLY A 251 -13.69 8.08 18.46
C GLY A 251 -13.99 7.69 17.03
N ARG A 252 -13.70 8.59 16.08
CA ARG A 252 -13.81 8.40 14.63
C ARG A 252 -12.49 8.72 13.96
N GLN A 253 -12.08 7.86 13.03
CA GLN A 253 -10.83 7.98 12.30
C GLN A 253 -11.08 7.76 10.82
N ILE A 254 -10.48 8.64 10.04
CA ILE A 254 -10.59 8.67 8.59
C ILE A 254 -9.17 8.53 8.03
N TYR A 255 -8.97 7.54 7.18
CA TYR A 255 -7.66 7.27 6.59
C TYR A 255 -7.77 6.61 5.22
N ASP A 256 -6.75 6.79 4.40
CA ASP A 256 -6.55 5.96 3.22
C ASP A 256 -5.07 5.91 2.86
N LEU A 257 -4.70 4.99 1.98
CA LEU A 257 -3.36 4.93 1.39
C LEU A 257 -3.45 5.06 -0.12
N PHE A 258 -2.73 6.04 -0.64
CA PHE A 258 -2.64 6.35 -2.05
C PHE A 258 -1.27 5.94 -2.58
N VAL A 259 -1.26 5.14 -3.64
CA VAL A 259 -0.10 4.89 -4.50
C VAL A 259 -0.23 5.86 -5.67
N LEU A 260 0.76 6.72 -5.86
CA LEU A 260 0.73 7.70 -6.94
C LEU A 260 1.00 7.02 -8.29
N SER A 261 0.10 7.18 -9.26
CA SER A 261 0.23 6.64 -10.61
C SER A 261 1.57 6.97 -11.29
N SER A 262 2.06 8.20 -11.13
CA SER A 262 3.32 8.66 -11.75
C SER A 262 4.56 7.96 -11.19
N ARG A 263 4.41 7.27 -10.05
CA ARG A 263 5.49 6.60 -9.31
C ARG A 263 5.08 5.17 -8.94
N ALA A 264 4.09 4.59 -9.62
CA ALA A 264 3.59 3.26 -9.28
C ALA A 264 4.68 2.18 -9.45
N ASP A 265 5.62 2.37 -10.38
CA ASP A 265 6.75 1.46 -10.62
C ASP A 265 7.77 1.45 -9.46
N SER A 266 7.73 2.45 -8.58
CA SER A 266 8.54 2.46 -7.37
C SER A 266 7.92 1.68 -6.21
N VAL A 267 6.89 0.87 -6.48
CA VAL A 267 6.25 -0.04 -5.54
C VAL A 267 6.28 -1.46 -6.11
N VAL A 268 7.12 -2.32 -5.54
CA VAL A 268 7.25 -3.72 -5.93
C VAL A 268 6.79 -4.64 -4.79
N VAL A 269 5.94 -5.60 -5.14
CA VAL A 269 5.28 -6.53 -4.23
C VAL A 269 5.77 -7.93 -4.55
N VAL A 270 6.60 -8.49 -3.67
CA VAL A 270 7.05 -9.88 -3.81
C VAL A 270 5.99 -10.78 -3.18
N ALA A 271 5.30 -11.56 -4.01
CA ALA A 271 4.18 -12.38 -3.59
C ALA A 271 4.06 -13.68 -4.38
N LYS A 272 3.22 -14.60 -3.90
CA LYS A 272 2.96 -15.85 -4.61
C LYS A 272 2.28 -15.58 -5.95
N ALA A 273 2.90 -16.04 -7.05
CA ALA A 273 2.38 -15.86 -8.41
C ALA A 273 0.93 -16.39 -8.57
N ALA A 274 0.61 -17.52 -7.94
CA ALA A 274 -0.74 -18.10 -7.99
C ALA A 274 -1.84 -17.27 -7.31
N SER A 275 -1.46 -16.29 -6.48
CA SER A 275 -2.38 -15.40 -5.80
C SER A 275 -2.66 -14.12 -6.59
N GLN A 276 -1.96 -13.93 -7.71
CA GLN A 276 -2.18 -12.86 -8.69
C GLN A 276 -3.37 -13.18 -9.59
N GLN A 277 -4.23 -12.20 -9.84
CA GLN A 277 -5.34 -12.33 -10.76
C GLN A 277 -4.83 -12.38 -12.22
N ALA A 278 -5.35 -13.30 -13.02
CA ALA A 278 -5.05 -13.32 -14.46
C ALA A 278 -5.97 -12.35 -15.21
N CYS A 279 -5.40 -11.58 -16.14
CA CYS A 279 -6.12 -10.71 -17.06
C CYS A 279 -5.44 -10.76 -18.42
N THR A 280 -6.22 -10.92 -19.49
CA THR A 280 -5.73 -10.88 -20.87
C THR A 280 -6.69 -10.09 -21.74
N VAL A 281 -6.15 -9.40 -22.74
CA VAL A 281 -6.91 -8.67 -23.75
C VAL A 281 -6.42 -9.06 -25.14
N ALA A 282 -7.36 -9.30 -26.04
CA ALA A 282 -7.07 -9.58 -27.44
C ALA A 282 -8.04 -8.80 -28.34
N ILE A 283 -7.52 -8.17 -29.39
CA ILE A 283 -8.33 -7.38 -30.33
C ILE A 283 -8.54 -8.20 -31.60
N ALA A 284 -9.79 -8.31 -32.02
CA ALA A 284 -10.17 -8.85 -33.32
C ALA A 284 -11.29 -7.98 -33.92
N SER A 285 -11.13 -7.57 -35.18
CA SER A 285 -12.16 -6.79 -35.91
C SER A 285 -12.66 -5.56 -35.14
N HIS A 286 -11.73 -4.74 -34.62
CA HIS A 286 -12.04 -3.54 -33.84
C HIS A 286 -12.86 -3.80 -32.56
N SER A 287 -12.69 -5.00 -32.00
CA SER A 287 -13.32 -5.43 -30.77
C SER A 287 -12.30 -6.11 -29.85
N ALA A 288 -12.02 -5.48 -28.71
CA ALA A 288 -11.17 -6.01 -27.67
C ALA A 288 -11.95 -6.96 -26.77
N THR A 289 -11.61 -8.24 -26.79
CA THR A 289 -12.14 -9.25 -25.87
C THR A 289 -11.29 -9.28 -24.61
N VAL A 290 -11.91 -8.97 -23.47
CA VAL A 290 -11.26 -8.98 -22.15
C VAL A 290 -11.62 -10.24 -21.39
N THR A 291 -10.60 -11.00 -20.98
CA THR A 291 -10.77 -12.26 -20.24
C THR A 291 -10.07 -12.19 -18.88
N ALA A 292 -10.86 -12.19 -17.81
CA ALA A 292 -10.39 -12.28 -16.42
C ALA A 292 -11.43 -13.05 -15.57
N ALA A 293 -11.28 -14.37 -15.49
CA ALA A 293 -12.19 -15.22 -14.72
C ALA A 293 -12.07 -14.92 -13.21
N ASP A 294 -13.21 -14.90 -12.50
CA ASP A 294 -13.30 -14.66 -11.05
C ASP A 294 -12.76 -13.30 -10.55
N ALA A 295 -12.61 -12.32 -11.46
CA ALA A 295 -12.32 -10.94 -11.09
C ALA A 295 -13.54 -10.30 -10.41
N ASP A 296 -13.29 -9.48 -9.38
CA ASP A 296 -14.31 -8.70 -8.69
C ASP A 296 -14.68 -7.46 -9.51
N GLU A 297 -13.67 -6.81 -10.08
CA GLU A 297 -13.80 -5.64 -10.93
C GLU A 297 -12.77 -5.69 -12.06
N ILE A 298 -13.16 -5.27 -13.27
CA ILE A 298 -12.28 -5.16 -14.42
C ILE A 298 -12.39 -3.74 -14.96
N TRP A 299 -11.27 -3.02 -14.98
CA TRP A 299 -11.21 -1.63 -15.42
C TRP A 299 -10.36 -1.53 -16.67
N TYR A 300 -10.77 -0.67 -17.61
CA TYR A 300 -10.02 -0.40 -18.82
C TYR A 300 -9.96 1.08 -19.17
N THR A 301 -8.99 1.44 -19.99
CA THR A 301 -8.78 2.78 -20.56
C THR A 301 -8.48 2.62 -22.06
N LEU A 302 -8.91 3.59 -22.87
CA LEU A 302 -8.64 3.67 -24.32
C LEU A 302 -7.67 4.80 -24.68
N ASP A 303 -7.35 5.65 -23.70
CA ASP A 303 -6.42 6.78 -23.82
C ASP A 303 -4.97 6.40 -23.47
N GLY A 304 -4.70 5.11 -23.26
CA GLY A 304 -3.38 4.61 -22.85
C GLY A 304 -2.96 4.94 -21.41
N SER A 305 -3.82 5.60 -20.61
CA SER A 305 -3.58 5.85 -19.19
C SER A 305 -3.69 4.57 -18.35
N ASP A 306 -3.06 4.52 -17.17
CA ASP A 306 -3.13 3.33 -16.32
C ASP A 306 -4.54 3.17 -15.71
N PRO A 307 -5.27 2.08 -16.02
CA PRO A 307 -6.64 1.86 -15.54
C PRO A 307 -6.74 1.70 -14.02
N ARG A 308 -5.62 1.44 -13.32
CA ARG A 308 -5.59 1.38 -11.84
C ARG A 308 -5.85 2.74 -11.19
N PHE A 309 -5.48 3.84 -11.85
CA PHE A 309 -5.45 5.18 -11.25
C PHE A 309 -6.22 6.23 -12.05
N SER A 310 -6.44 6.00 -13.34
CA SER A 310 -7.09 6.96 -14.25
C SER A 310 -8.52 7.29 -13.82
N ALA A 311 -8.86 8.58 -13.88
CA ALA A 311 -10.23 9.06 -13.69
C ALA A 311 -11.16 8.71 -14.87
N ASN A 312 -10.59 8.50 -16.06
CA ASN A 312 -11.33 8.15 -17.28
C ASN A 312 -11.56 6.64 -17.43
N ARG A 313 -11.14 5.83 -16.46
CA ARG A 313 -11.30 4.38 -16.52
C ARG A 313 -12.78 3.99 -16.60
N MET A 314 -13.06 2.98 -17.41
CA MET A 314 -14.38 2.41 -17.59
C MET A 314 -14.42 0.98 -17.06
N LEU A 315 -15.58 0.56 -16.56
CA LEU A 315 -15.78 -0.81 -16.05
C LEU A 315 -16.17 -1.74 -17.20
N VAL A 316 -15.44 -2.84 -17.39
CA VAL A 316 -15.93 -3.97 -18.18
C VAL A 316 -16.83 -4.78 -17.27
N ALA A 317 -18.14 -4.78 -17.51
CA ALA A 317 -19.06 -5.60 -16.74
C ALA A 317 -18.71 -7.10 -16.93
N SER A 318 -17.99 -7.68 -15.97
CA SER A 318 -17.70 -9.13 -15.83
C SER A 318 -17.31 -9.87 -17.12
N GLY A 319 -16.26 -9.40 -17.81
CA GLY A 319 -15.79 -10.01 -19.06
C GLY A 319 -16.70 -9.66 -20.23
N GLY A 320 -16.11 -9.09 -21.28
CA GLY A 320 -16.89 -8.59 -22.40
C GLY A 320 -16.03 -8.02 -23.50
N THR A 321 -16.70 -7.60 -24.56
CA THR A 321 -16.10 -6.95 -25.72
C THR A 321 -16.15 -5.43 -25.54
N VAL A 322 -15.01 -4.77 -25.69
CA VAL A 322 -14.90 -3.31 -25.78
C VAL A 322 -14.69 -2.95 -27.25
N ALA A 323 -15.46 -1.99 -27.77
CA ALA A 323 -15.23 -1.48 -29.11
C ALA A 323 -13.97 -0.60 -29.13
N THR A 324 -13.07 -0.84 -30.07
CA THR A 324 -11.85 -0.05 -30.30
C THR A 324 -11.90 0.56 -31.70
N LYS A 325 -11.09 1.59 -31.96
CA LYS A 325 -10.84 2.10 -33.31
C LYS A 325 -9.38 1.92 -33.68
N ALA A 326 -9.09 1.85 -34.97
CA ALA A 326 -7.71 1.78 -35.47
C ALA A 326 -6.85 2.91 -34.87
N GLY A 327 -5.73 2.53 -34.24
CA GLY A 327 -4.81 3.43 -33.54
C GLY A 327 -5.11 3.65 -32.05
N GLU A 328 -6.20 3.10 -31.50
CA GLU A 328 -6.48 3.15 -30.05
C GLU A 328 -5.75 2.01 -29.32
N THR A 329 -5.17 2.33 -28.16
CA THR A 329 -4.53 1.36 -27.27
C THR A 329 -5.40 1.13 -26.04
N ILE A 330 -5.88 -0.11 -25.90
CA ILE A 330 -6.61 -0.53 -24.70
C ILE A 330 -5.63 -1.03 -23.64
N LYS A 331 -5.74 -0.49 -22.42
CA LYS A 331 -5.10 -1.03 -21.21
C LYS A 331 -6.16 -1.53 -20.25
N VAL A 332 -5.94 -2.72 -19.68
CA VAL A 332 -6.93 -3.41 -18.84
C VAL A 332 -6.27 -3.94 -17.57
N VAL A 333 -6.95 -3.79 -16.43
CA VAL A 333 -6.56 -4.39 -15.16
C VAL A 333 -7.75 -5.08 -14.49
N ALA A 334 -7.50 -6.26 -13.92
CA ALA A 334 -8.49 -7.02 -13.15
C ALA A 334 -8.11 -7.04 -11.68
N PHE A 335 -9.04 -6.65 -10.81
CA PHE A 335 -8.92 -6.81 -9.38
C PHE A 335 -9.50 -8.16 -8.96
N GLY A 336 -8.68 -9.00 -8.32
CA GLY A 336 -9.09 -10.32 -7.89
C GLY A 336 -10.04 -10.29 -6.68
N LYS A 337 -11.00 -11.21 -6.66
CA LYS A 337 -11.95 -11.39 -5.54
C LYS A 337 -11.28 -12.07 -4.34
N GLY A 338 -11.78 -11.79 -3.13
CA GLY A 338 -11.44 -12.57 -1.92
C GLY A 338 -10.00 -12.41 -1.41
N GLY A 339 -9.34 -11.29 -1.71
CA GLY A 339 -7.97 -11.03 -1.26
C GLY A 339 -6.88 -11.55 -2.20
N LYS A 340 -7.25 -11.95 -3.43
CA LYS A 340 -6.28 -12.09 -4.53
C LYS A 340 -5.63 -10.74 -4.85
N LEU A 341 -4.39 -10.80 -5.31
CA LEU A 341 -3.64 -9.64 -5.78
C LEU A 341 -4.13 -9.22 -7.18
N THR A 342 -3.88 -7.98 -7.53
CA THR A 342 -4.29 -7.38 -8.81
C THR A 342 -3.57 -8.05 -9.98
N SER A 343 -4.18 -8.04 -11.18
CA SER A 343 -3.47 -8.51 -12.37
C SER A 343 -2.39 -7.55 -12.82
N ASP A 344 -1.50 -8.01 -13.69
CA ASP A 344 -0.73 -7.10 -14.52
C ASP A 344 -1.67 -6.27 -15.41
N VAL A 345 -1.17 -5.12 -15.87
CA VAL A 345 -1.89 -4.29 -16.85
C VAL A 345 -1.70 -4.95 -18.22
N ALA A 346 -2.78 -5.49 -18.77
CA ALA A 346 -2.79 -6.08 -20.11
C ALA A 346 -3.01 -4.97 -21.15
N GLU A 347 -2.21 -4.95 -22.20
CA GLU A 347 -2.24 -3.92 -23.26
C GLU A 347 -2.43 -4.56 -24.64
N ALA A 348 -3.26 -3.93 -25.48
CA ALA A 348 -3.34 -4.23 -26.91
C ALA A 348 -3.61 -2.95 -27.72
N THR A 349 -2.96 -2.83 -28.87
CA THR A 349 -3.19 -1.74 -29.82
C THR A 349 -3.96 -2.25 -31.02
N ASP A 350 -5.06 -1.58 -31.35
CA ASP A 350 -5.85 -1.88 -32.55
C ASP A 350 -5.11 -1.37 -33.79
N LYS A 351 -4.83 -2.28 -34.73
CA LYS A 351 -3.97 -2.01 -35.91
C LYS A 351 -4.76 -1.51 -37.10
#